data_AF-A0A2A2LQC3-F1
#
_entry.id   AF-A0A2A2LQC3-F1
#
_cell.length_a   1.000
_cell.length_b   1.000
_cell.length_c   1.000
_cell.angle_alpha   90.00
_cell.angle_beta   90.00
_cell.angle_gamma   90.00
#
_symmetry.space_group_name_H-M   'P 1'
#
loop_
_entity.id
_entity.type
_entity.pdbx_description
1 polymer ?
#
loop_
_entity_poly.entity_id
_entity_poly.type
_entity_poly.pdbx_seq_one_letter_code
_entity_poly.pdbx_strand_id
1 'polypeptide(L)'
;MSMQAAVALKLKQKFGSRIGIFATTDVNVLFTQYKGLGRNPITETNFYTSHFDMYDVNVERFWWRLKSFITHLKEIYIHYVNDYHMKGAGELLEISSSFDEIFGNSLFTLMEFPYNFGYPVTKSSNLFHIMHFCPESKLLSEDYLKFIEDPTYEAVIYVAFGSFTDWTVAPNGTIEKFVNALNDLEEYKIIWSYNGPSVSHLVKSHIMVTSWAPQHGILSHKKVQAFFTHGGQKR
;
A
#
# COMPACT_ATOMS: atom_id res chain seq x y z
N MET A 1 -13.31 5.54 -2.25
CA MET A 1 -13.37 6.83 -1.54
C MET A 1 -14.67 7.60 -1.82
N SER A 2 -15.10 7.74 -3.08
CA SER A 2 -16.28 8.56 -3.45
C SER A 2 -17.57 8.23 -2.72
N MET A 3 -18.00 6.97 -2.76
CA MET A 3 -19.26 6.57 -2.11
C MET A 3 -19.19 6.63 -0.57
N GLN A 4 -18.05 6.24 0.02
CA GLN A 4 -17.85 6.26 1.48
C GLN A 4 -17.85 7.69 2.04
N ALA A 5 -17.24 8.63 1.32
CA ALA A 5 -17.23 10.04 1.71
C ALA A 5 -18.64 10.65 1.66
N ALA A 6 -19.41 10.38 0.60
CA ALA A 6 -20.79 10.82 0.50
C ALA A 6 -21.66 10.25 1.64
N VAL A 7 -21.52 8.96 1.96
CA VAL A 7 -22.23 8.36 3.11
C VAL A 7 -21.85 9.04 4.43
N ALA A 8 -20.56 9.31 4.67
CA ALA A 8 -20.11 10.01 5.88
C ALA A 8 -20.73 11.41 6.00
N LEU A 9 -20.76 12.16 4.90
CA LEU A 9 -21.41 13.48 4.84
C LEU A 9 -22.92 13.40 5.08
N LYS A 10 -23.60 12.38 4.54
CA LYS A 10 -25.04 12.16 4.79
C LYS A 10 -25.31 11.85 6.26
N LEU A 11 -24.48 11.01 6.89
CA LEU A 11 -24.59 10.71 8.31
C LEU A 11 -24.38 11.96 9.18
N LYS A 12 -23.43 12.82 8.80
CA LYS A 12 -23.25 14.14 9.44
C LYS A 12 -24.49 15.01 9.28
N GLN A 13 -25.04 15.15 8.07
CA GLN A 13 -26.25 15.94 7.81
C GLN A 13 -27.45 15.42 8.62
N LYS A 14 -27.64 14.10 8.66
CA LYS A 14 -28.82 13.48 9.27
C LYS A 14 -28.75 13.40 10.80
N PHE A 15 -27.56 13.16 11.36
CA PHE A 15 -27.39 12.82 12.77
C PHE A 15 -26.40 13.72 13.53
N GLY A 16 -25.77 14.70 12.86
CA GLY A 16 -24.72 15.51 13.48
C GLY A 16 -23.42 14.73 13.74
N SER A 17 -23.23 13.57 13.10
CA SER A 17 -22.06 12.72 13.27
C SER A 17 -20.76 13.46 12.98
N ARG A 18 -19.75 13.20 13.81
CA ARG A 18 -18.39 13.69 13.61
C ARG A 18 -17.66 12.81 12.59
N ILE A 19 -16.86 13.43 11.73
CA ILE A 19 -16.09 12.73 10.69
C ILE A 19 -14.62 12.70 11.09
N GLY A 20 -14.04 11.51 11.09
CA GLY A 20 -12.59 11.30 11.17
C GLY A 20 -12.14 10.53 9.93
N ILE A 21 -11.01 10.92 9.36
CA ILE A 21 -10.47 10.31 8.14
C ILE A 21 -9.26 9.45 8.51
N PHE A 22 -9.20 8.23 7.96
CA PHE A 22 -8.03 7.35 8.04
C PHE A 22 -7.46 7.14 6.63
N ALA A 23 -6.21 7.54 6.42
CA ALA A 23 -5.54 7.44 5.13
C ALA A 23 -4.25 6.62 5.25
N THR A 24 -4.15 5.55 4.47
CA THR A 24 -2.97 4.66 4.41
C THR A 24 -1.97 5.05 3.33
N THR A 25 -2.42 5.77 2.29
CA THR A 25 -1.60 6.08 1.13
C THR A 25 -2.07 7.38 0.50
N ASP A 26 -1.14 8.31 0.27
CA ASP A 26 -1.42 9.59 -0.37
C ASP A 26 -1.01 9.56 -1.84
N VAL A 27 -1.81 8.88 -2.66
CA VAL A 27 -1.49 8.62 -4.08
C VAL A 27 -1.53 9.89 -4.95
N ASN A 28 -2.20 10.95 -4.50
CA ASN A 28 -2.38 12.17 -5.29
C ASN A 28 -2.12 13.44 -4.46
N VAL A 29 -1.30 14.31 -5.04
CA VAL A 29 -0.90 15.64 -4.57
C VAL A 29 -2.07 16.56 -4.25
N LEU A 30 -3.22 16.36 -4.89
CA LEU A 30 -4.39 17.19 -4.63
C LEU A 30 -5.14 16.73 -3.38
N PHE A 31 -5.07 15.45 -3.00
CA PHE A 31 -5.52 15.00 -1.68
C PHE A 31 -4.65 15.55 -0.55
N THR A 32 -3.36 15.73 -0.82
CA THR A 32 -2.41 16.27 0.15
C THR A 32 -2.64 17.77 0.34
N GLN A 33 -3.00 18.52 -0.72
CA GLN A 33 -3.39 19.94 -0.61
C GLN A 33 -4.55 20.19 0.36
N TYR A 34 -5.62 19.39 0.33
CA TYR A 34 -6.73 19.53 1.29
C TYR A 34 -6.33 19.21 2.75
N LYS A 35 -5.19 18.56 2.95
CA LYS A 35 -4.59 18.26 4.25
C LYS A 35 -3.47 19.27 4.62
N GLY A 36 -3.29 20.31 3.81
CA GLY A 36 -2.22 21.32 3.97
C GLY A 36 -0.85 20.86 3.48
N LEU A 37 -0.71 19.63 2.99
CA LEU A 37 0.51 19.00 2.47
C LEU A 37 0.72 19.36 0.98
N GLY A 38 0.70 20.64 0.64
CA GLY A 38 0.96 21.10 -0.72
C GLY A 38 2.43 20.87 -1.09
N ARG A 39 2.69 20.38 -2.30
CA ARG A 39 4.04 20.38 -2.91
C ARG A 39 4.18 21.51 -3.90
N ASN A 40 5.42 21.96 -4.15
CA ASN A 40 5.71 22.73 -5.35
C ASN A 40 5.89 21.78 -6.55
N PRO A 41 4.98 21.80 -7.55
CA PRO A 41 5.02 20.86 -8.67
C PRO A 41 6.22 21.02 -9.60
N ILE A 42 6.96 22.13 -9.49
CA ILE A 42 8.13 22.44 -10.32
C ILE A 42 9.42 21.98 -9.63
N THR A 43 9.48 21.93 -8.30
CA THR A 43 10.71 21.59 -7.56
C THR A 43 10.65 20.25 -6.85
N GLU A 44 9.48 19.64 -6.73
CA GLU A 44 9.27 18.35 -6.08
C GLU A 44 8.62 17.35 -7.03
N THR A 45 9.20 16.15 -7.17
CA THR A 45 8.62 15.04 -7.94
C THR A 45 7.41 14.44 -7.21
N ASN A 46 6.42 13.96 -7.96
CA ASN A 46 5.40 13.06 -7.42
C ASN A 46 5.95 11.62 -7.37
N PHE A 47 5.99 11.05 -6.17
CA PHE A 47 6.46 9.70 -5.88
C PHE A 47 5.59 8.57 -6.45
N TYR A 48 4.36 8.85 -6.89
CA TYR A 48 3.37 7.83 -7.31
C TYR A 48 3.12 7.77 -8.82
N THR A 49 3.32 8.86 -9.57
CA THR A 49 2.99 8.93 -11.00
C THR A 49 4.20 8.70 -11.92
N SER A 50 5.42 8.70 -11.37
CA SER A 50 6.68 8.68 -12.13
C SER A 50 7.71 7.77 -11.45
N HIS A 51 7.42 6.47 -11.45
CA HIS A 51 8.22 5.45 -10.75
C HIS A 51 9.69 5.34 -11.21
N PHE A 52 9.99 5.77 -12.44
CA PHE A 52 11.32 5.62 -13.05
C PHE A 52 12.22 6.86 -12.93
N ASP A 53 11.67 8.04 -12.62
CA ASP A 53 12.45 9.29 -12.60
C ASP A 53 12.86 9.74 -11.19
N MET A 54 12.57 8.92 -10.17
CA MET A 54 12.86 9.24 -8.77
C MET A 54 14.36 9.29 -8.45
N TYR A 55 15.21 8.70 -9.29
CA TYR A 55 16.65 8.54 -9.04
C TYR A 55 17.55 9.57 -9.74
N ASP A 56 17.03 10.36 -10.69
CA ASP A 56 17.78 11.43 -11.40
C ASP A 56 16.98 12.74 -11.35
N VAL A 57 16.73 13.21 -10.12
CA VAL A 57 16.05 14.50 -9.88
C VAL A 57 17.08 15.62 -10.00
N ASN A 58 16.95 16.46 -11.04
CA ASN A 58 17.76 17.66 -11.20
C ASN A 58 16.88 18.85 -11.60
N VAL A 59 16.59 19.70 -10.62
CA VAL A 59 15.74 20.89 -10.77
C VAL A 59 16.35 21.96 -11.69
N GLU A 60 17.67 21.92 -11.94
CA GLU A 60 18.38 22.87 -12.82
C GLU A 60 18.14 22.54 -14.30
N ARG A 61 17.85 21.28 -14.62
CA ARG A 61 17.55 20.85 -16.00
C ARG A 61 16.15 21.29 -16.41
N PHE A 62 16.06 22.05 -17.50
CA PHE A 62 14.79 22.51 -18.06
C PHE A 62 13.80 21.37 -18.36
N TRP A 63 14.26 20.28 -18.96
CA TRP A 63 13.42 19.15 -19.34
C TRP A 63 12.77 18.46 -18.15
N TRP A 64 13.47 18.41 -17.01
CA TRP A 64 12.90 17.88 -15.78
C TRP A 64 11.76 18.78 -15.28
N ARG A 65 11.97 20.10 -15.25
CA ARG A 65 10.91 21.06 -14.87
C ARG A 65 9.68 20.97 -15.78
N LEU A 66 9.89 20.84 -17.10
CA LEU A 66 8.81 20.68 -18.07
C LEU A 66 8.03 19.37 -17.84
N LYS A 67 8.74 18.27 -17.60
CA LYS A 67 8.11 16.97 -17.29
C LYS A 67 7.31 17.03 -16.00
N SER A 68 7.87 17.61 -14.93
CA SER A 68 7.18 17.79 -13.65
C SER A 68 5.91 18.64 -13.79
N PHE A 69 5.97 19.70 -14.61
CA PHE A 69 4.79 20.51 -14.94
C PHE A 69 3.70 19.71 -15.69
N ILE A 70 4.07 18.91 -16.70
CA ILE A 70 3.11 18.06 -17.42
C ILE A 70 2.49 17.02 -16.49
N THR A 71 3.28 16.40 -15.62
CA THR A 71 2.79 15.45 -14.61
C THR A 71 1.80 16.11 -13.67
N HIS A 72 2.06 17.35 -13.25
CA HIS A 72 1.11 18.10 -12.43
C HIS A 72 -0.21 18.38 -13.15
N LEU A 73 -0.20 18.73 -14.44
CA LEU A 73 -1.43 18.88 -15.22
C LEU A 73 -2.26 17.58 -15.27
N LYS A 74 -1.60 16.43 -15.40
CA LYS A 74 -2.26 15.11 -15.36
C LYS A 74 -2.92 14.85 -14.00
N GLU A 75 -2.27 15.25 -12.91
CA GLU A 75 -2.84 15.11 -11.56
C GLU A 75 -4.08 15.98 -11.37
N ILE A 76 -4.06 17.23 -11.86
CA ILE A 76 -5.24 18.12 -11.87
C ILE A 76 -6.40 17.47 -12.61
N TYR A 77 -6.13 16.89 -13.78
CA TYR A 77 -7.15 16.17 -14.54
C TYR A 77 -7.72 14.97 -13.76
N ILE A 78 -6.86 14.13 -13.18
CA ILE A 78 -7.29 12.98 -12.35
C ILE A 78 -8.14 13.44 -11.17
N HIS A 79 -7.75 14.54 -10.51
CA HIS A 79 -8.51 15.11 -9.41
C HIS A 79 -9.89 15.60 -9.84
N TYR A 80 -9.99 16.31 -10.96
CA TYR A 80 -11.27 16.75 -11.50
C TYR A 80 -12.21 15.57 -11.78
N VAL A 81 -11.69 14.49 -12.38
CA VAL A 81 -12.46 13.26 -12.62
C VAL A 81 -12.91 12.61 -11.31
N ASN A 82 -12.03 12.53 -10.31
CA ASN A 82 -12.38 11.97 -9.00
C ASN A 82 -13.45 12.82 -8.28
N ASP A 83 -13.33 14.15 -8.33
CA ASP A 83 -14.28 15.06 -7.70
C ASP A 83 -15.65 15.03 -8.42
N TYR A 84 -15.66 14.87 -9.74
CA TYR A 84 -16.88 14.59 -10.50
C TYR A 84 -17.58 13.31 -10.01
N HIS A 85 -16.84 12.22 -9.82
CA HIS A 85 -17.39 10.99 -9.25
C HIS A 85 -17.84 11.13 -7.79
N MET A 86 -17.16 11.96 -6.98
CA MET A 86 -17.59 12.30 -5.62
C MET A 86 -18.93 13.03 -5.60
N LYS A 87 -19.12 13.99 -6.51
CA LYS A 87 -20.36 14.76 -6.69
C LYS A 87 -21.51 13.86 -7.09
N GLY A 88 -21.32 13.03 -8.12
CA GLY A 88 -22.32 12.06 -8.53
C GLY A 88 -22.72 11.08 -7.42
N ALA A 89 -21.77 10.66 -6.57
CA ALA A 89 -22.09 9.83 -5.39
C ALA A 89 -22.92 10.60 -4.33
N GLY A 90 -22.70 11.90 -4.19
CA GLY A 90 -23.51 12.77 -3.32
C GLY A 90 -24.93 12.97 -3.83
N GLU A 91 -25.10 13.16 -5.14
CA GLU A 91 -26.40 13.32 -5.79
C GLU A 91 -27.32 12.11 -5.53
N LEU A 92 -26.77 10.88 -5.59
CA LEU A 92 -27.49 9.65 -5.26
C LEU A 92 -28.01 9.61 -3.80
N LEU A 93 -27.42 10.40 -2.91
CA LEU A 93 -27.79 10.51 -1.50
C LEU A 93 -28.47 11.86 -1.18
N GLU A 94 -28.81 12.65 -2.20
CA GLU A 94 -29.41 13.98 -2.07
C GLU A 94 -28.57 14.93 -1.19
N ILE A 95 -27.25 14.94 -1.39
CA ILE A 95 -26.31 15.82 -0.68
C ILE A 95 -25.22 16.39 -1.62
N SER A 96 -24.61 17.50 -1.21
CA SER A 96 -23.33 17.96 -1.77
C SER A 96 -22.21 17.04 -1.27
N SER A 97 -21.35 16.59 -2.18
CA SER A 97 -20.20 15.74 -1.87
C SER A 97 -19.05 16.08 -2.81
N SER A 98 -17.92 16.50 -2.24
CA SER A 98 -16.67 16.80 -2.94
C SER A 98 -15.51 16.56 -2.00
N PHE A 99 -14.28 16.62 -2.52
CA PHE A 99 -13.11 16.54 -1.64
C PHE A 99 -13.03 17.70 -0.65
N ASP A 100 -13.37 18.91 -1.09
CA ASP A 100 -13.50 20.08 -0.23
C ASP A 100 -14.48 19.83 0.93
N GLU A 101 -15.65 19.26 0.63
CA GLU A 101 -16.68 18.99 1.64
C GLU A 101 -16.20 17.96 2.67
N ILE A 102 -15.65 16.83 2.24
CA ILE A 102 -15.25 15.78 3.18
C ILE A 102 -14.06 16.21 4.06
N PHE A 103 -13.05 16.87 3.49
CA PHE A 103 -11.88 17.33 4.24
C PHE A 103 -12.21 18.55 5.11
N GLY A 104 -13.02 19.49 4.62
CA GLY A 104 -13.49 20.64 5.40
C GLY A 104 -14.40 20.26 6.58
N ASN A 105 -15.15 19.15 6.46
CA ASN A 105 -16.01 18.65 7.52
C ASN A 105 -15.33 17.66 8.49
N SER A 106 -14.07 17.30 8.24
CA SER A 106 -13.29 16.35 9.04
C SER A 106 -12.68 17.02 10.28
N LEU A 107 -12.83 16.40 11.45
CA LEU A 107 -12.20 16.87 12.68
C LEU A 107 -10.72 16.54 12.74
N PHE A 108 -10.34 15.37 12.22
CA PHE A 108 -8.96 14.92 12.16
C PHE A 108 -8.75 13.94 11.01
N THR A 109 -7.53 13.93 10.50
CA THR A 109 -7.04 12.96 9.52
C THR A 109 -5.87 12.22 10.15
N LEU A 110 -6.04 10.92 10.34
CA LEU A 110 -4.97 10.01 10.76
C LEU A 110 -4.28 9.48 9.51
N MET A 111 -2.97 9.69 9.43
CA MET A 111 -2.16 9.28 8.29
C MET A 111 -1.14 8.22 8.71
N GLU A 112 -1.22 7.08 8.05
CA GLU A 112 -0.33 5.94 8.24
C GLU A 112 0.79 5.98 7.19
N PHE A 113 1.57 7.08 7.17
CA PHE A 113 2.73 7.23 6.29
C PHE A 113 3.90 7.87 7.06
N PRO A 114 5.14 7.38 6.88
CA PRO A 114 6.30 7.94 7.56
C PRO A 114 6.40 9.45 7.34
N TYR A 115 6.53 10.20 8.43
CA TYR A 115 6.67 11.65 8.32
C TYR A 115 7.98 12.05 7.61
N ASN A 116 9.05 11.27 7.77
CA ASN A 116 10.40 11.67 7.39
C ASN A 116 10.82 11.26 5.97
N PHE A 117 9.93 10.65 5.18
CA PHE A 117 10.24 10.26 3.79
C PHE A 117 9.93 11.36 2.77
N GLY A 118 9.19 12.41 3.15
CA GLY A 118 8.84 13.52 2.28
C GLY A 118 9.66 14.79 2.52
N TYR A 119 9.61 15.72 1.56
CA TYR A 119 10.15 17.06 1.75
C TYR A 119 9.40 17.82 2.87
N PRO A 120 10.04 18.78 3.55
CA PRO A 120 9.36 19.65 4.49
C PRO A 120 8.21 20.39 3.79
N VAL A 121 6.98 20.13 4.24
CA VAL A 121 5.77 20.78 3.72
C VAL A 121 4.95 21.35 4.87
N THR A 122 4.11 22.34 4.56
CA THR A 122 3.08 22.81 5.48
C THR A 122 2.15 21.66 5.83
N LYS A 123 1.53 21.73 7.02
CA LYS A 123 0.58 20.72 7.50
C LYS A 123 -0.61 21.43 8.10
N SER A 124 -1.79 20.89 7.84
CA SER A 124 -2.97 21.30 8.59
C SER A 124 -2.87 20.81 10.04
N SER A 125 -3.42 21.59 10.98
CA SER A 125 -3.44 21.23 12.40
C SER A 125 -4.31 20.01 12.71
N ASN A 126 -5.18 19.61 11.79
CA ASN A 126 -6.03 18.42 11.91
C ASN A 126 -5.39 17.15 11.34
N LEU A 127 -4.13 17.17 10.87
CA LEU A 127 -3.42 16.01 10.35
C LEU A 127 -2.47 15.42 11.39
N PHE A 128 -2.68 14.15 11.74
CA PHE A 128 -1.85 13.41 12.68
C PHE A 128 -1.19 12.23 11.99
N HIS A 129 0.14 12.19 12.02
CA HIS A 129 0.88 11.00 11.59
C HIS A 129 0.85 9.98 12.72
N ILE A 130 0.18 8.87 12.47
CA ILE A 130 0.09 7.72 13.38
C ILE A 130 1.02 6.64 12.83
N MET A 131 2.32 6.89 12.92
CA MET A 131 3.31 5.91 12.51
C MET A 131 3.09 4.60 13.29
N HIS A 132 2.98 3.47 12.59
CA HIS A 132 2.96 2.17 13.25
C HIS A 132 4.37 1.89 13.80
N PHE A 133 4.44 1.74 15.13
CA PHE A 133 5.50 0.97 15.75
C PHE A 133 5.38 -0.45 15.20
N CYS A 134 6.47 -1.04 14.69
CA CYS A 134 6.50 -2.46 14.43
C CYS A 134 6.15 -3.16 15.77
N PRO A 135 5.02 -3.87 15.88
CA PRO A 135 4.67 -4.56 17.11
C PRO A 135 5.78 -5.56 17.45
N GLU A 136 5.93 -5.95 18.72
CA GLU A 136 6.92 -6.97 19.05
C GLU A 136 6.65 -8.28 18.31
N SER A 137 7.73 -9.02 18.05
CA SER A 137 7.65 -10.29 17.34
C SER A 137 6.79 -11.29 18.11
N LYS A 138 5.69 -11.73 17.50
CA LYS A 138 4.92 -12.86 18.04
C LYS A 138 5.75 -14.12 17.86
N LEU A 139 5.82 -14.92 18.93
CA LEU A 139 6.41 -16.25 18.89
C LEU A 139 5.81 -17.06 17.73
N LEU A 140 6.67 -17.62 16.89
CA LEU A 140 6.30 -18.54 15.84
C LEU A 140 5.84 -19.86 16.46
N SER A 141 4.89 -20.54 15.84
CA SER A 141 4.55 -21.91 16.25
C SER A 141 5.72 -22.85 16.01
N GLU A 142 5.76 -23.97 16.73
CA GLU A 142 6.83 -24.95 16.61
C GLU A 142 7.05 -25.43 15.18
N ASP A 143 5.99 -25.55 14.36
CA ASP A 143 6.11 -26.02 12.98
C ASP A 143 6.89 -25.04 12.11
N TYR A 144 6.65 -23.74 12.26
CA TYR A 144 7.43 -22.71 11.55
C TYR A 144 8.88 -22.67 12.05
N LEU A 145 9.09 -22.78 13.36
CA LEU A 145 10.44 -22.80 13.94
C LEU A 145 11.24 -24.01 13.44
N LYS A 146 10.69 -25.22 13.55
CA LYS A 146 11.33 -26.45 13.05
C LYS A 146 11.65 -26.37 11.57
N PHE A 147 10.76 -25.78 10.77
CA PHE A 147 11.02 -25.59 9.35
C PHE A 147 12.17 -24.60 9.10
N ILE A 148 12.13 -23.43 9.72
CA ILE A 148 13.10 -22.34 9.52
C ILE A 148 14.49 -22.72 10.08
N GLU A 149 14.55 -23.40 11.22
CA GLU A 149 15.79 -23.70 11.94
C GLU A 149 16.55 -24.91 11.41
N ASP A 150 16.04 -25.58 10.36
CA ASP A 150 16.69 -26.72 9.73
C ASP A 150 18.17 -26.43 9.44
N PRO A 151 19.11 -27.24 9.98
CA PRO A 151 20.54 -26.98 9.87
C PRO A 151 21.09 -27.21 8.46
N THR A 152 20.34 -27.86 7.56
CA THR A 152 20.76 -28.09 6.17
C THR A 152 20.64 -26.84 5.30
N TYR A 153 19.90 -25.82 5.77
CA TYR A 153 19.66 -24.56 5.06
C TYR A 153 20.16 -23.36 5.87
N GLU A 154 20.98 -22.54 5.21
CA GLU A 154 21.52 -21.30 5.79
C GLU A 154 20.55 -20.12 5.70
N ALA A 155 19.64 -20.15 4.73
CA ALA A 155 18.74 -19.05 4.42
C ALA A 155 17.32 -19.51 4.09
N VAL A 156 16.37 -18.67 4.49
CA VAL A 156 14.94 -18.83 4.24
C VAL A 156 14.44 -17.65 3.40
N ILE A 157 13.62 -17.97 2.41
CA ILE A 157 12.88 -17.04 1.57
C ILE A 157 11.42 -17.06 2.03
N TYR A 158 10.86 -15.88 2.32
CA TYR A 158 9.42 -15.73 2.53
C TYR A 158 8.76 -15.18 1.27
N VAL A 159 7.65 -15.76 0.84
CA VAL A 159 6.88 -15.32 -0.33
C VAL A 159 5.44 -15.06 0.11
N ALA A 160 5.00 -13.81 0.05
CA ALA A 160 3.62 -13.45 0.35
C ALA A 160 3.15 -12.18 -0.37
N PHE A 161 2.07 -12.32 -1.14
CA PHE A 161 1.46 -11.20 -1.86
C PHE A 161 0.26 -10.58 -1.12
N GLY A 162 0.02 -10.99 0.13
CA GLY A 162 -1.07 -10.48 0.95
C GLY A 162 -2.46 -10.89 0.41
N SER A 163 -3.50 -10.20 0.88
CA SER A 163 -4.89 -10.47 0.50
C SER A 163 -5.30 -9.82 -0.83
N PHE A 164 -4.45 -8.97 -1.41
CA PHE A 164 -4.75 -8.30 -2.67
C PHE A 164 -4.58 -9.22 -3.88
N THR A 165 -3.70 -10.21 -3.78
CA THR A 165 -3.49 -11.21 -4.82
C THR A 165 -4.31 -12.46 -4.51
N ASP A 166 -5.33 -12.70 -5.33
CA ASP A 166 -6.12 -13.91 -5.27
C ASP A 166 -5.58 -14.97 -6.24
N TRP A 167 -4.97 -16.02 -5.70
CA TRP A 167 -4.40 -17.10 -6.50
C TRP A 167 -5.45 -18.03 -7.12
N THR A 168 -6.71 -17.96 -6.69
CA THR A 168 -7.79 -18.78 -7.25
C THR A 168 -8.18 -18.36 -8.67
N VAL A 169 -7.91 -17.10 -9.02
CA VAL A 169 -8.19 -16.52 -10.34
C VAL A 169 -6.92 -16.32 -11.18
N ALA A 170 -5.82 -16.97 -10.78
CA ALA A 170 -4.56 -16.87 -11.52
C ALA A 170 -4.74 -17.39 -12.96
N PRO A 171 -4.17 -16.70 -13.98
CA PRO A 171 -4.25 -17.16 -15.36
C PRO A 171 -3.65 -18.55 -15.53
N ASN A 172 -4.17 -19.32 -16.49
CA ASN A 172 -3.73 -20.69 -16.73
C ASN A 172 -2.20 -20.79 -16.92
N GLY A 173 -1.57 -21.77 -16.28
CA GLY A 173 -0.11 -21.99 -16.27
C GLY A 173 0.71 -21.01 -15.41
N THR A 174 0.11 -19.98 -14.81
CA THR A 174 0.85 -19.04 -13.93
C THR A 174 1.34 -19.73 -12.66
N ILE A 175 0.47 -20.54 -12.04
CA ILE A 175 0.77 -21.26 -10.81
C ILE A 175 1.91 -22.27 -11.04
N GLU A 176 1.84 -23.04 -12.13
CA GLU A 176 2.87 -24.02 -12.50
C GLU A 176 4.23 -23.35 -12.74
N LYS A 177 4.26 -22.24 -13.48
CA LYS A 177 5.50 -21.47 -13.70
C LYS A 177 6.08 -20.94 -12.38
N PHE A 178 5.22 -20.48 -11.48
CA PHE A 178 5.64 -19.99 -10.17
C PHE A 178 6.22 -21.13 -9.32
N VAL A 179 5.54 -22.28 -9.28
CA VAL A 179 6.02 -23.48 -8.58
C VAL A 179 7.36 -23.95 -9.15
N ASN A 180 7.50 -23.99 -10.48
CA ASN A 180 8.76 -24.36 -11.12
C ASN A 180 9.90 -23.42 -10.70
N ALA A 181 9.66 -22.11 -10.71
CA ALA A 181 10.67 -21.14 -10.26
C ALA A 181 11.04 -21.32 -8.79
N LEU A 182 10.09 -21.63 -7.90
CA LEU A 182 10.40 -21.92 -6.49
C LEU A 182 11.14 -23.26 -6.31
N ASN A 183 10.81 -24.26 -7.13
CA ASN A 183 11.46 -25.57 -7.11
C ASN A 183 12.92 -25.52 -7.58
N ASP A 184 13.30 -24.54 -8.38
CA ASP A 184 14.68 -24.33 -8.84
C ASP A 184 15.59 -23.71 -7.77
N LEU A 185 15.01 -23.11 -6.72
CA LEU A 185 15.72 -22.49 -5.60
C LEU A 185 16.00 -23.52 -4.48
N GLU A 186 16.68 -24.60 -4.83
CA GLU A 186 16.90 -25.75 -3.92
C GLU A 186 17.87 -25.44 -2.77
N GLU A 187 18.67 -24.38 -2.85
CA GLU A 187 19.62 -23.98 -1.81
C GLU A 187 18.95 -23.28 -0.62
N TYR A 188 17.66 -22.94 -0.74
CA TYR A 188 16.91 -22.16 0.23
C TYR A 188 15.71 -22.92 0.74
N LYS A 189 15.30 -22.65 1.99
CA LYS A 189 13.94 -22.99 2.41
C LYS A 189 12.98 -21.90 2.02
N ILE A 190 11.77 -22.27 1.60
CA ILE A 190 10.77 -21.32 1.12
C ILE A 190 9.50 -21.47 1.94
N ILE A 191 9.01 -20.38 2.51
CA ILE A 191 7.65 -20.32 3.06
C ILE A 191 6.82 -19.49 2.09
N TRP A 192 5.82 -20.13 1.48
CA TRP A 192 4.93 -19.49 0.51
C TRP A 192 3.50 -19.39 1.05
N SER A 193 3.06 -18.15 1.29
CA SER A 193 1.68 -17.82 1.61
C SER A 193 0.83 -17.79 0.34
N TYR A 194 -0.04 -18.78 0.20
CA TYR A 194 -0.77 -19.10 -1.03
C TYR A 194 -2.16 -19.66 -0.71
N ASN A 195 -3.20 -19.07 -1.30
CA ASN A 195 -4.62 -19.41 -1.07
C ASN A 195 -5.31 -20.03 -2.30
N GLY A 196 -4.56 -20.44 -3.33
CA GLY A 196 -5.10 -20.99 -4.56
C GLY A 196 -5.32 -22.51 -4.52
N PRO A 197 -5.59 -23.14 -5.68
CA PRO A 197 -5.72 -24.59 -5.83
C PRO A 197 -4.53 -25.37 -5.27
N SER A 198 -4.74 -26.58 -4.74
CA SER A 198 -3.65 -27.36 -4.13
C SER A 198 -2.49 -27.61 -5.08
N VAL A 199 -1.28 -27.24 -4.65
CA VAL A 199 0.00 -27.42 -5.36
C VAL A 199 0.90 -28.43 -4.67
N SER A 200 0.41 -29.17 -3.67
CA SER A 200 1.21 -30.08 -2.84
C SER A 200 1.92 -31.19 -3.64
N HIS A 201 1.39 -31.54 -4.82
CA HIS A 201 1.95 -32.54 -5.72
C HIS A 201 3.02 -31.97 -6.67
N LEU A 202 3.17 -30.64 -6.74
CA LEU A 202 4.12 -29.95 -7.61
C LEU A 202 5.32 -29.38 -6.84
N VAL A 203 5.14 -29.02 -5.57
CA VAL A 203 6.19 -28.40 -4.75
C VAL A 203 7.14 -29.45 -4.15
N LYS A 204 8.43 -29.12 -4.10
CA LYS A 204 9.46 -29.92 -3.41
C LYS A 204 9.41 -29.68 -1.88
N SER A 205 10.07 -30.57 -1.12
CA SER A 205 10.04 -30.59 0.35
C SER A 205 10.66 -29.36 1.03
N HIS A 206 11.52 -28.61 0.33
CA HIS A 206 12.09 -27.35 0.83
C HIS A 206 11.09 -26.18 0.80
N ILE A 207 9.86 -26.40 0.32
CA ILE A 207 8.82 -25.39 0.19
C ILE A 207 7.64 -25.72 1.13
N MET A 208 7.43 -24.87 2.13
CA MET A 208 6.24 -24.87 2.98
C MET A 208 5.17 -23.99 2.35
N VAL A 209 4.06 -24.59 1.93
CA VAL A 209 2.89 -23.88 1.40
C VAL A 209 1.83 -23.73 2.48
N THR A 210 1.33 -22.52 2.70
CA THR A 210 0.28 -22.24 3.70
C THR A 210 -0.71 -21.20 3.21
N SER A 211 -1.99 -21.33 3.57
CA SER A 211 -3.02 -20.32 3.26
C SER A 211 -2.84 -19.03 4.07
N TRP A 212 -2.20 -19.13 5.24
CA TRP A 212 -1.90 -17.99 6.10
C TRP A 212 -0.60 -18.23 6.90
N ALA A 213 0.25 -17.21 6.96
CA ALA A 213 1.51 -17.26 7.67
C ALA A 213 1.64 -16.11 8.68
N PRO A 214 2.25 -16.33 9.86
CA PRO A 214 2.56 -15.29 10.84
C PRO A 214 3.71 -14.40 10.34
N GLN A 215 3.42 -13.56 9.34
CA GLN A 215 4.40 -12.76 8.59
C GLN A 215 5.37 -11.99 9.49
N HIS A 216 4.89 -11.34 10.55
CA HIS A 216 5.73 -10.57 11.46
C HIS A 216 6.77 -11.45 12.18
N GLY A 217 6.36 -12.63 12.66
CA GLY A 217 7.26 -13.59 13.30
C GLY A 217 8.31 -14.14 12.33
N ILE A 218 7.89 -14.45 11.10
CA ILE A 218 8.77 -14.96 10.05
C ILE A 218 9.81 -13.90 9.68
N LEU A 219 9.38 -12.69 9.35
CA LEU A 219 10.27 -11.59 8.95
C LEU A 219 11.21 -11.12 10.07
N SER A 220 10.87 -11.38 11.34
CA SER A 220 11.75 -11.08 12.47
C SER A 220 12.86 -12.12 12.65
N HIS A 221 12.78 -13.28 11.98
CA HIS A 221 13.70 -14.38 12.22
C HIS A 221 15.01 -14.22 11.43
N LYS A 222 16.16 -14.36 12.10
CA LYS A 222 17.51 -14.13 11.54
C LYS A 222 17.87 -14.92 10.28
N LYS A 223 17.29 -16.12 10.10
CA LYS A 223 17.52 -16.95 8.89
C LYS A 223 16.71 -16.49 7.68
N VAL A 224 15.72 -15.61 7.84
CA VAL A 224 14.94 -15.09 6.72
C VAL A 224 15.74 -13.97 6.06
N GLN A 225 16.24 -14.23 4.85
CA GLN A 225 17.16 -13.31 4.15
C GLN A 225 16.51 -12.63 2.94
N ALA A 226 15.38 -13.15 2.45
CA ALA A 226 14.65 -12.54 1.34
C ALA A 226 13.14 -12.58 1.55
N PHE A 227 12.46 -11.54 1.07
CA PHE A 227 11.01 -11.42 1.09
C PHE A 227 10.47 -11.01 -0.28
N PHE A 228 9.76 -11.92 -0.94
CA PHE A 228 8.99 -11.62 -2.15
C PHE A 228 7.59 -11.15 -1.76
N THR A 229 7.28 -9.89 -2.08
CA THR A 229 6.07 -9.19 -1.66
C THR A 229 5.44 -8.41 -2.82
N HIS A 230 4.13 -8.17 -2.74
CA HIS A 230 3.42 -7.25 -3.65
C HIS A 230 3.70 -5.76 -3.36
N GLY A 231 4.51 -5.45 -2.33
CA GLY A 231 4.83 -4.07 -1.95
C GLY A 231 3.75 -3.36 -1.14
N GLY A 232 2.69 -4.05 -0.71
CA GLY A 232 1.70 -3.45 0.17
C GLY A 232 2.26 -3.20 1.57
N GLN A 233 1.90 -2.05 2.12
CA GLN A 233 2.12 -1.73 3.52
C GLN A 233 1.12 -2.54 4.36
N LYS A 234 1.61 -3.52 5.13
CA LYS A 234 0.78 -4.24 6.11
C LYS A 234 0.68 -3.45 7.41
N ARG A 235 -0.53 -3.46 7.97
CA ARG A 235 -0.86 -3.10 9.35
C ARG A 235 -0.39 -4.18 10.31
#